data_AF-A0A376CX93-F1
#
_entry.id   AF-A0A376CX93-F1
#
_cell.length_a   1.000
_cell.length_b   1.000
_cell.length_c   1.000
_cell.angle_alpha   90.00
_cell.angle_beta   90.00
_cell.angle_gamma   90.00
#
_symmetry.space_group_name_H-M   'P 1'
#
loop_
_entity.id
_entity.type
_entity.pdbx_description
1 polymer ?
#
loop_
_entity_poly.entity_id
_entity_poly.type
_entity_poly.pdbx_seq_one_letter_code
_entity_poly.pdbx_strand_id
1 'polypeptide(L)' 'MTVYKPITLLANTAAEIAVELGNGQEPKADTTLNNGLKDVPSRLLTPIDVNKNNIKDTVVKDGFHKESEL' A
#
# COMPACT_ATOMS: atom_id res chain seq x y z
N MET A 1 12.84 -11.30 10.86
CA MET A 1 12.76 -10.22 9.88
C MET A 1 11.58 -10.52 8.99
N THR A 2 10.71 -9.56 8.76
CA THR A 2 9.51 -9.69 7.94
C THR A 2 9.26 -8.37 7.21
N VAL A 3 8.35 -8.36 6.25
CA VAL A 3 8.03 -7.17 5.45
C VAL A 3 6.59 -6.78 5.70
N TYR A 4 6.39 -5.59 6.25
CA TYR A 4 5.08 -5.02 6.50
C TYR A 4 4.56 -4.26 5.27
N LYS A 5 3.30 -4.52 4.92
CA LYS A 5 2.58 -3.87 3.83
C LYS A 5 1.32 -3.23 4.41
N PRO A 6 1.30 -1.90 4.66
CA PRO A 6 0.18 -1.26 5.35
C PRO A 6 -1.12 -1.35 4.56
N ILE A 7 -2.09 -2.11 5.07
CA ILE A 7 -3.39 -2.32 4.42
C ILE A 7 -4.19 -1.01 4.35
N THR A 8 -4.12 -0.19 5.41
CA THR A 8 -4.78 1.13 5.44
C THR A 8 -4.29 2.02 4.32
N LEU A 9 -2.97 2.08 4.08
CA LEU A 9 -2.41 2.85 2.98
C LEU A 9 -2.96 2.31 1.65
N LEU A 10 -2.83 1.01 1.39
CA LEU A 10 -3.32 0.41 0.16
C LEU A 10 -4.81 0.69 -0.08
N ALA A 11 -5.66 0.50 0.92
CA ALA A 11 -7.10 0.71 0.81
C ALA A 11 -7.47 2.17 0.54
N ASN A 12 -6.89 3.11 1.29
CA ASN A 12 -7.13 4.54 1.08
C ASN A 12 -6.72 4.96 -0.33
N THR A 13 -5.50 4.57 -0.72
CA THR A 13 -5.00 4.95 -2.04
C THR A 13 -5.81 4.30 -3.17
N ALA A 14 -6.30 3.08 -3.00
CA ALA A 14 -7.18 2.41 -3.97
C ALA A 14 -8.56 3.09 -4.07
N ALA A 15 -9.13 3.54 -2.95
CA ALA A 15 -10.40 4.26 -2.94
C ALA A 15 -10.30 5.61 -3.67
N GLU A 16 -9.20 6.35 -3.46
CA GLU A 16 -8.92 7.60 -4.20
C GLU A 16 -8.89 7.35 -5.72
N ILE A 17 -8.12 6.34 -6.17
CA ILE A 17 -8.06 5.94 -7.58
C ILE A 17 -9.46 5.60 -8.11
N ALA A 18 -10.26 4.86 -7.34
CA ALA A 18 -11.60 4.45 -7.78
C ALA A 18 -12.52 5.67 -8.00
N VAL A 19 -12.45 6.67 -7.11
CA VAL A 19 -13.21 7.92 -7.25
C VAL A 19 -12.73 8.75 -8.44
N GLU A 20 -11.41 8.88 -8.63
CA GLU A 20 -10.81 9.58 -9.78
C GLU A 20 -11.29 8.96 -11.10
N LEU A 21 -11.18 7.64 -11.23
CA LEU A 21 -11.66 6.89 -12.40
C LEU A 21 -13.17 7.06 -12.60
N GLY A 22 -13.96 6.99 -11.52
CA GLY A 22 -15.41 7.20 -11.57
C GLY A 22 -15.80 8.59 -12.06
N ASN A 23 -14.96 9.60 -11.82
CA ASN A 23 -15.13 10.96 -12.31
C ASN A 23 -14.51 11.20 -13.70
N GLY A 24 -14.04 10.15 -14.38
CA GLY A 24 -13.40 10.24 -15.70
C GLY A 24 -12.02 10.91 -15.66
N GLN A 25 -11.38 10.99 -14.50
CA GLN A 25 -10.03 11.50 -14.34
C GLN A 25 -9.02 10.37 -14.58
N GLU A 26 -7.78 10.74 -14.93
CA GLU A 26 -6.66 9.80 -15.03
C GLU A 26 -5.84 9.84 -13.72
N PRO A 27 -5.84 8.76 -12.93
CA PRO A 27 -5.03 8.68 -11.72
C PRO A 27 -3.53 8.71 -12.03
N LYS A 28 -2.76 9.28 -11.11
CA LYS A 28 -1.29 9.21 -11.21
C LYS A 28 -0.82 7.75 -11.08
N ALA A 29 0.07 7.35 -11.99
CA ALA A 29 0.75 6.07 -11.95
C ALA A 29 2.26 6.28 -11.75
N ASP A 30 2.90 5.35 -11.04
CA ASP A 30 4.36 5.39 -10.83
C ASP A 30 5.10 4.75 -12.02
N THR A 31 4.45 3.76 -12.64
CA THR A 31 4.99 3.00 -13.77
C THR A 31 3.84 2.35 -14.55
N THR A 32 4.19 1.65 -15.63
CA THR A 32 3.28 0.77 -16.35
C THR A 32 3.76 -0.68 -16.26
N LEU A 33 2.83 -1.61 -16.05
CA LEU A 33 3.10 -3.04 -16.04
C LEU A 33 2.34 -3.74 -17.16
N ASN A 34 3.06 -4.49 -18.00
CA ASN A 34 2.44 -5.26 -19.08
C ASN A 34 1.69 -6.47 -18.50
N ASN A 35 0.43 -6.64 -18.87
CA ASN A 35 -0.39 -7.77 -18.45
C ASN A 35 -0.59 -8.85 -19.55
N GLY A 36 0.22 -8.81 -20.61
CA GLY A 36 0.10 -9.68 -21.79
C GLY A 36 -0.85 -9.18 -22.87
N LEU A 37 -1.65 -8.14 -22.59
CA LEU A 37 -2.55 -7.49 -23.56
C LEU A 37 -2.20 -6.02 -23.75
N LYS A 38 -1.94 -5.30 -22.66
CA LYS A 38 -1.60 -3.88 -22.66
C LYS A 38 -0.69 -3.51 -21.49
N ASP A 39 -0.08 -2.35 -21.59
CA ASP A 39 0.64 -1.74 -20.48
C ASP A 39 -0.35 -1.04 -19.55
N VAL A 40 -0.45 -1.51 -18.31
CA VAL A 40 -1.41 -1.03 -17.30
C VAL A 40 -0.73 0.01 -16.41
N PRO A 41 -1.20 1.27 -16.38
CA PRO A 41 -0.75 2.25 -15.41
C PRO A 41 -0.96 1.73 -13.99
N SER A 42 0.12 1.68 -13.21
CA SER A 42 0.17 1.04 -11.91
C SER A 42 0.81 1.96 -10.87
N ARG A 43 0.27 1.95 -9.65
CA ARG A 43 0.96 2.51 -8.48
C ARG A 43 1.55 1.41 -7.62
N LEU A 44 2.80 1.57 -7.22
CA LEU A 44 3.56 0.59 -6.46
C LEU A 44 3.94 1.18 -5.10
N LEU A 45 3.14 0.85 -4.09
CA LEU A 45 3.38 1.32 -2.73
C LEU A 45 4.64 0.69 -2.13
N THR A 46 5.42 1.49 -1.43
CA THR A 46 6.67 1.04 -0.80
C THR A 46 6.37 0.18 0.44
N PRO A 47 6.82 -1.08 0.48
CA PRO A 47 6.74 -1.90 1.69
C PRO A 47 7.74 -1.44 2.75
N ILE A 48 7.50 -1.81 4.01
CA ILE A 48 8.33 -1.43 5.16
C ILE A 48 9.04 -2.68 5.70
N ASP A 49 10.37 -2.65 5.83
CA ASP A 49 11.12 -3.71 6.50
C ASP A 49 10.88 -3.67 8.01
N VAL A 50 10.59 -4.83 8.60
CA VAL A 50 10.31 -4.97 10.03
C VAL A 50 11.22 -6.02 10.66
N ASN A 51 11.91 -5.59 11.71
CA ASN A 51 12.80 -6.38 12.52
C ASN A 51 12.56 -6.07 14.01
N LYS A 52 13.36 -6.70 14.89
CA LYS A 52 13.18 -6.57 16.35
C LYS A 52 13.28 -5.14 16.85
N ASN A 53 14.00 -4.27 16.14
CA ASN A 53 14.30 -2.92 16.61
C ASN A 53 13.19 -1.91 16.25
N ASN A 54 12.34 -2.21 15.27
CA ASN A 54 11.34 -1.26 14.76
C ASN A 54 9.90 -1.81 14.75
N ILE A 55 9.63 -2.97 15.36
CA ILE A 55 8.30 -3.57 15.40
C ILE A 55 7.27 -2.65 16.09
N LYS A 56 7.68 -1.96 17.15
CA LYS A 56 6.80 -1.03 17.89
C LYS A 56 6.47 0.21 17.08
N ASP A 57 7.43 0.72 16.30
CA ASP A 57 7.27 1.94 15.50
C ASP A 57 6.57 1.71 14.15
N THR A 58 6.31 0.46 13.80
CA THR A 58 5.65 0.06 12.54
C THR A 58 4.29 -0.56 12.84
N VAL A 59 4.22 -1.89 12.95
CA VAL A 59 2.95 -2.63 13.05
C VAL A 59 2.14 -2.31 14.30
N VAL A 60 2.79 -1.94 15.42
CA VAL A 60 2.09 -1.56 16.66
C VAL A 60 1.60 -0.13 16.60
N LYS A 61 2.47 0.81 16.22
CA LYS A 61 2.12 2.22 16.05
C LYS A 61 1.00 2.43 15.05
N ASP A 62 1.02 1.68 13.94
CA ASP A 62 -0.01 1.75 12.90
C ASP A 62 -1.30 1.02 13.33
N GLY A 63 -1.33 0.42 14.52
CA GLY A 63 -2.48 -0.29 15.07
C GLY A 63 -2.80 -1.58 14.33
N PHE A 64 -1.86 -2.10 13.54
CA PHE A 64 -2.04 -3.34 12.77
C PHE A 64 -2.07 -4.57 13.69
N HIS A 65 -1.22 -4.58 14.71
CA HIS A 65 -1.31 -5.49 15.86
C HIS A 65 -1.26 -4.67 17.14
N LYS A 66 -2.10 -4.98 18.11
CA LYS A 66 -2.01 -4.34 19.43
C LYS A 66 -0.79 -4.86 20.17
N GLU A 67 -0.20 -4.05 21.06
CA GLU A 67 0.91 -4.51 21.90
C GLU A 67 0.51 -5.69 22.79
N SER A 68 -0.78 -5.80 23.16
CA SER A 68 -1.32 -6.93 23.91
C SER A 68 -1.46 -8.23 23.09
N GLU A 69 -1.28 -8.18 21.78
CA GLU A 69 -1.40 -9.32 20.85
C GLU A 69 -0.02 -9.86 20.42
N LEU A 70 1.06 -9.21 20.86
CA LEU A 70 2.46 -9.60 20.61
C LEU A 70 3.04 -10.39 21.79
#